data_AF-A0A0F4VFG6-F1
#
_entry.id   AF-A0A0F4VFG6-F1
#
_cell.length_a   1.000
_cell.length_b   1.000
_cell.length_c   1.000
_cell.angle_alpha   90.00
_cell.angle_beta   90.00
_cell.angle_gamma   90.00
#
_symmetry.space_group_name_H-M   'P 1'
#
loop_
_entity.id
_entity.type
_entity.pdbx_description
1 polymer ?
#
loop_
_entity_poly.entity_id
_entity_poly.type
_entity_poly.pdbx_seq_one_letter_code
_entity_poly.pdbx_strand_id
1 'polypeptide(L)'
;MTKYSTQSTAATNAVLPQVAEGLKSIFEKHFEQPLVIIEKTKAPTFIPASFRIQSRNDANIDTSTMIVFDVDQKLGMDYADDMIQLEETEDALIDLGLEHFIYTSHSHTLSAPRFRIVISASRPFYPTEHNTICAAILEQLDEFLGGRLLKVIDPCWKVPSQCYYTFTVHPDRQAHAISFFNPGHPADADDYKLHQSRYGIEQEYKPGAPRKATGATGARGRSYELNRIVGGMLTSSTEAEIAKRLFEIDNTLHAPNGYFRDPQYPRNRQRPGETPEAAAWRSCVAFTKSHLNSLKRKIRKPADTAIVFKKSTSREPMPTHDALIQLHAVKDQPTTKGGESVLLELIVLSGEHAGRHFWHRLYGQGNHEMAIKISTSIKDKIARATKTEIKTIQDTTRALGKPVMARIKHKPGTGGFPAQNEIGDLHLN
;
A
#
# COMPACT_ATOMS: atom_id res chain seq x y z
N MET A 1 24.82 -13.68 10.42
CA MET A 1 25.93 -13.54 9.46
C MET A 1 25.44 -13.91 8.07
N THR A 2 25.52 -12.98 7.13
CA THR A 2 25.11 -13.15 5.73
C THR A 2 26.32 -13.54 4.89
N LYS A 3 26.20 -14.62 4.11
CA LYS A 3 27.26 -15.14 3.23
C LYS A 3 26.90 -14.87 1.78
N TYR A 4 27.83 -14.28 1.05
CA TYR A 4 27.66 -13.96 -0.37
C TYR A 4 29.01 -14.04 -1.07
N SER A 5 29.03 -13.87 -2.38
CA SER A 5 30.27 -13.85 -3.14
C SER A 5 30.34 -12.63 -4.05
N THR A 6 31.53 -12.14 -4.33
CA THR A 6 31.75 -10.98 -5.23
C THR A 6 32.65 -11.35 -6.40
N GLN A 7 32.52 -10.60 -7.48
CA GLN A 7 33.46 -10.64 -8.60
C GLN A 7 33.88 -9.23 -8.97
N SER A 8 35.10 -9.09 -9.50
CA SER A 8 35.59 -7.81 -10.01
C SER A 8 34.80 -7.34 -11.23
N THR A 9 34.40 -8.27 -12.10
CA THR A 9 33.53 -8.02 -13.25
C THR A 9 32.65 -9.23 -13.56
N ALA A 10 31.53 -8.99 -14.25
CA ALA A 10 30.60 -10.02 -14.71
C ALA A 10 31.21 -11.00 -15.75
N ALA A 11 32.34 -10.64 -16.37
CA ALA A 11 33.02 -11.44 -17.39
C ALA A 11 33.84 -12.59 -16.80
N THR A 12 34.13 -12.56 -15.49
CA THR A 12 34.91 -13.60 -14.82
C THR A 12 33.99 -14.68 -14.26
N ASN A 13 34.52 -15.90 -14.09
CA ASN A 13 33.83 -16.96 -13.35
C ASN A 13 34.41 -17.20 -11.95
N ALA A 14 35.59 -16.65 -11.65
CA ALA A 14 36.12 -16.70 -10.29
C ALA A 14 35.24 -15.87 -9.34
N VAL A 15 34.96 -16.42 -8.16
CA VAL A 15 34.16 -15.76 -7.12
C VAL A 15 34.99 -15.65 -5.84
N LEU A 16 34.89 -14.51 -5.17
CA LEU A 16 35.54 -14.27 -3.89
C LEU A 16 34.49 -14.37 -2.77
N PRO A 17 34.65 -15.27 -1.79
CA PRO A 17 33.70 -15.39 -0.69
C PRO A 17 33.74 -14.15 0.19
N GLN A 18 32.56 -13.72 0.67
CA GLN A 18 32.38 -12.60 1.58
C GLN A 18 31.46 -13.00 2.73
N VAL A 19 31.68 -12.37 3.89
CA VAL A 19 30.83 -12.53 5.07
C VAL A 19 30.51 -11.13 5.61
N ALA A 20 29.26 -10.92 5.98
CA ALA A 20 28.78 -9.71 6.63
C ALA A 20 27.99 -10.07 7.90
N GLU A 21 27.87 -9.14 8.84
CA GLU A 21 27.11 -9.37 10.08
C GLU A 21 25.62 -9.58 9.78
N GLY A 22 25.06 -8.75 8.89
CA GLY A 22 23.71 -8.85 8.37
C GLY A 22 23.53 -8.12 7.03
N LEU A 23 22.28 -7.99 6.58
CA LEU A 23 21.96 -7.35 5.30
C LEU A 23 22.34 -5.86 5.30
N LYS A 24 22.13 -5.17 6.42
CA LYS A 24 22.50 -3.76 6.59
C LYS A 24 23.98 -3.50 6.31
N SER A 25 24.88 -4.34 6.81
CA SER A 25 26.32 -4.18 6.59
C SER A 25 26.71 -4.37 5.12
N ILE A 26 25.97 -5.21 4.37
CA ILE A 26 26.15 -5.34 2.92
C ILE A 26 25.69 -4.06 2.22
N PHE A 27 24.54 -3.52 2.63
CA PHE A 27 23.99 -2.27 2.11
C PHE A 27 24.97 -1.10 2.32
N GLU A 28 25.39 -0.85 3.55
CA GLU A 28 26.34 0.23 3.90
C GLU A 28 27.65 0.10 3.11
N LYS A 29 28.14 -1.13 2.89
CA LYS A 29 29.40 -1.36 2.17
C LYS A 29 29.31 -1.13 0.66
N HIS A 30 28.19 -1.48 0.01
CA HIS A 30 28.13 -1.61 -1.45
C HIS A 30 26.95 -0.89 -2.14
N PHE A 31 25.95 -0.45 -1.38
CA PHE A 31 24.67 0.03 -1.93
C PHE A 31 24.19 1.37 -1.32
N GLU A 32 24.84 1.90 -0.29
CA GLU A 32 24.49 3.20 0.26
C GLU A 32 24.75 4.34 -0.72
N GLN A 33 25.81 4.24 -1.52
CA GLN A 33 26.19 5.24 -2.52
C GLN A 33 26.43 4.59 -3.89
N PRO A 34 25.96 5.20 -4.99
CA PRO A 34 26.15 4.64 -6.30
C PRO A 34 27.59 4.84 -6.80
N LEU A 35 28.14 3.81 -7.43
CA LEU A 35 29.32 3.94 -8.28
C LEU A 35 28.92 4.51 -9.64
N VAL A 36 29.35 5.74 -9.95
CA VAL A 36 29.03 6.42 -11.21
C VAL A 36 30.00 6.00 -12.32
N ILE A 37 29.52 5.33 -13.35
CA ILE A 37 30.32 4.78 -14.46
C ILE A 37 29.57 4.79 -15.79
N ILE A 38 30.30 4.99 -16.89
CA ILE A 38 29.74 4.92 -18.25
C ILE A 38 29.55 3.45 -18.66
N GLU A 39 30.60 2.64 -18.54
CA GLU A 39 30.62 1.24 -18.98
C GLU A 39 30.27 0.27 -17.84
N LYS A 40 29.03 -0.23 -17.81
CA LYS A 40 28.57 -1.18 -16.78
C LYS A 40 29.34 -2.50 -16.71
N THR A 41 29.99 -2.93 -17.80
CA THR A 41 30.66 -4.25 -17.87
C THR A 41 31.87 -4.36 -16.93
N LYS A 42 32.43 -3.21 -16.53
CA LYS A 42 33.55 -3.11 -15.58
C LYS A 42 33.08 -2.97 -14.12
N ALA A 43 31.77 -2.96 -13.87
CA ALA A 43 31.23 -2.81 -12.53
C ALA A 43 31.44 -4.07 -11.69
N PRO A 44 31.66 -3.91 -10.38
CA PRO A 44 31.70 -5.03 -9.45
C PRO A 44 30.32 -5.69 -9.36
N THR A 45 30.34 -7.02 -9.21
CA THR A 45 29.13 -7.83 -9.06
C THR A 45 29.13 -8.58 -7.75
N PHE A 46 27.93 -8.98 -7.32
CA PHE A 46 27.74 -9.91 -6.22
C PHE A 46 26.80 -11.05 -6.65
N ILE A 47 26.92 -12.16 -5.95
CA ILE A 47 26.08 -13.35 -6.07
C ILE A 47 25.49 -13.60 -4.68
N PRO A 48 24.17 -13.82 -4.53
CA PRO A 48 23.52 -14.03 -3.24
C PRO A 48 23.77 -15.42 -2.62
N ALA A 49 24.90 -16.04 -3.00
CA ALA A 49 25.27 -17.40 -2.62
C ALA A 49 26.74 -17.50 -2.21
N SER A 50 27.01 -18.53 -1.40
CA SER A 50 28.35 -19.01 -1.07
C SER A 50 28.66 -20.26 -1.90
N PHE A 51 29.95 -20.50 -2.17
CA PHE A 51 30.40 -21.56 -3.06
C PHE A 51 31.36 -22.51 -2.37
N ARG A 52 31.21 -23.81 -2.61
CA ARG A 52 32.16 -24.86 -2.19
C ARG A 52 33.42 -24.84 -3.05
N ILE A 53 33.24 -24.56 -4.34
CA ILE A 53 34.31 -24.36 -5.32
C ILE A 53 34.19 -22.92 -5.81
N GLN A 54 35.26 -22.14 -5.76
CA GLN A 54 35.29 -20.69 -6.07
C GLN A 54 35.14 -20.37 -7.57
N SER A 55 34.15 -20.96 -8.21
CA SER A 55 33.77 -20.78 -9.60
C SER A 55 32.25 -20.71 -9.72
N ARG A 56 31.76 -19.68 -10.41
CA ARG A 56 30.34 -19.40 -10.63
C ARG A 56 29.70 -20.50 -11.49
N ASN A 57 29.04 -21.43 -10.82
CA ASN A 57 28.21 -22.48 -11.40
C ASN A 57 27.21 -22.93 -10.32
N ASP A 58 25.96 -23.23 -10.69
CA ASP A 58 24.95 -23.69 -9.74
C ASP A 58 25.38 -24.93 -8.96
N ALA A 59 26.08 -25.87 -9.61
CA ALA A 59 26.58 -27.09 -8.97
C ALA A 59 27.64 -26.83 -7.89
N ASN A 60 28.28 -25.66 -7.92
CA ASN A 60 29.32 -25.27 -6.97
C ASN A 60 28.75 -24.53 -5.75
N ILE A 61 27.46 -24.19 -5.74
CA ILE A 61 26.84 -23.46 -4.64
C ILE A 61 26.74 -24.34 -3.41
N ASP A 62 27.11 -23.74 -2.28
CA ASP A 62 26.91 -24.33 -0.97
C ASP A 62 25.52 -23.98 -0.42
N THR A 63 25.31 -22.69 -0.17
CA THR A 63 24.06 -22.13 0.38
C THR A 63 23.87 -20.69 -0.07
N SER A 64 22.61 -20.23 -0.07
CA SER A 64 22.23 -18.83 -0.26
C SER A 64 21.72 -18.24 1.05
N THR A 65 21.93 -16.94 1.26
CA THR A 65 21.43 -16.21 2.44
C THR A 65 20.61 -14.97 2.08
N MET A 66 20.43 -14.72 0.79
CA MET A 66 19.66 -13.59 0.26
C MET A 66 18.81 -14.07 -0.91
N ILE A 67 17.66 -13.43 -1.11
CA ILE A 67 16.82 -13.54 -2.30
C ILE A 67 16.96 -12.26 -3.10
N VAL A 68 17.08 -12.37 -4.43
CA VAL A 68 17.23 -11.22 -5.32
C VAL A 68 16.21 -11.31 -6.46
N PHE A 69 15.47 -10.23 -6.67
CA PHE A 69 14.57 -10.07 -7.80
C PHE A 69 15.01 -8.87 -8.65
N ASP A 70 15.21 -9.09 -9.95
CA ASP A 70 15.61 -8.05 -10.90
C ASP A 70 14.40 -7.59 -11.70
N VAL A 71 14.00 -6.34 -11.51
CA VAL A 71 12.85 -5.73 -12.19
C VAL A 71 13.35 -5.00 -13.44
N ASP A 72 13.20 -5.62 -14.61
CA ASP A 72 13.71 -5.16 -15.91
C ASP A 72 12.59 -4.65 -16.83
N GLN A 73 11.99 -3.52 -16.44
CA GLN A 73 10.92 -2.87 -17.21
C GLN A 73 11.43 -2.24 -18.50
N LYS A 74 10.75 -2.50 -19.63
CA LYS A 74 11.09 -1.97 -20.96
C LYS A 74 9.93 -1.16 -21.55
N LEU A 75 10.26 -0.01 -22.14
CA LEU A 75 9.32 0.79 -22.92
C LEU A 75 8.92 0.03 -24.19
N GLY A 76 7.68 0.25 -24.65
CA GLY A 76 7.16 -0.33 -25.90
C GLY A 76 6.71 -1.79 -25.79
N MET A 77 6.72 -2.37 -24.60
CA MET A 77 6.12 -3.67 -24.32
C MET A 77 4.64 -3.52 -23.94
N ASP A 78 3.84 -4.58 -24.12
CA ASP A 78 2.39 -4.64 -23.85
C ASP A 78 1.97 -4.38 -22.38
N TYR A 79 2.92 -4.00 -21.52
CA TYR A 79 2.73 -3.68 -20.10
C TYR A 79 3.07 -2.23 -19.75
N ALA A 80 3.20 -1.31 -20.73
CA ALA A 80 3.53 0.10 -20.46
C ALA A 80 2.55 0.79 -19.47
N ASP A 81 1.26 0.45 -19.53
CA ASP A 81 0.25 0.92 -18.57
C ASP A 81 0.29 0.22 -17.20
N ASP A 82 1.07 -0.86 -17.08
CA ASP A 82 1.17 -1.73 -15.90
C ASP A 82 2.58 -1.69 -15.27
N MET A 83 3.38 -0.66 -15.58
CA MET A 83 4.70 -0.53 -14.96
C MET A 83 4.59 -0.34 -13.44
N ILE A 84 5.48 -0.99 -12.69
CA ILE A 84 5.59 -0.92 -11.25
C ILE A 84 6.60 0.14 -10.87
N GLN A 85 6.23 1.02 -9.96
CA GLN A 85 7.16 1.97 -9.36
C GLN A 85 7.93 1.32 -8.20
N LEU A 86 9.14 1.80 -7.96
CA LEU A 86 9.99 1.32 -6.87
C LEU A 86 9.29 1.50 -5.51
N GLU A 87 8.60 2.62 -5.33
CA GLU A 87 7.87 2.95 -4.11
C GLU A 87 6.67 2.01 -3.90
N GLU A 88 6.00 1.55 -4.96
CA GLU A 88 4.93 0.54 -4.82
C GLU A 88 5.48 -0.81 -4.35
N THR A 89 6.70 -1.15 -4.79
CA THR A 89 7.38 -2.38 -4.40
C THR A 89 7.85 -2.32 -2.94
N GLU A 90 8.38 -1.17 -2.52
CA GLU A 90 8.76 -0.91 -1.13
C GLU A 90 7.58 -1.10 -0.19
N ASP A 91 6.40 -0.58 -0.55
CA ASP A 91 5.18 -0.76 0.26
C ASP A 91 4.84 -2.24 0.46
N ALA A 92 4.94 -3.04 -0.61
CA ALA A 92 4.67 -4.47 -0.53
C ALA A 92 5.64 -5.15 0.46
N LEU A 93 6.92 -4.78 0.41
CA LEU A 93 7.94 -5.35 1.30
C LEU A 93 7.79 -4.90 2.75
N ILE A 94 7.44 -3.64 2.99
CA ILE A 94 7.12 -3.11 4.33
C ILE A 94 5.90 -3.82 4.91
N ASP A 95 4.88 -4.05 4.10
CA ASP A 95 3.64 -4.72 4.50
C ASP A 95 3.86 -6.19 4.87
N LEU A 96 4.77 -6.88 4.16
CA LEU A 96 5.24 -8.21 4.52
C LEU A 96 6.21 -8.20 5.72
N GLY A 97 6.62 -7.03 6.21
CA GLY A 97 7.55 -6.89 7.33
C GLY A 97 8.97 -7.37 7.03
N LEU A 98 9.38 -7.42 5.77
CA LEU A 98 10.65 -8.03 5.36
C LEU A 98 11.84 -7.08 5.50
N GLU A 99 12.98 -7.59 5.99
CA GLU A 99 14.28 -6.91 5.94
C GLU A 99 14.77 -6.93 4.49
N HIS A 100 15.00 -5.75 3.93
CA HIS A 100 15.35 -5.62 2.52
C HIS A 100 16.11 -4.33 2.21
N PHE A 101 16.74 -4.30 1.04
CA PHE A 101 17.09 -3.05 0.38
C PHE A 101 16.67 -3.10 -1.09
N ILE A 102 16.38 -1.92 -1.65
CA ILE A 102 16.14 -1.75 -3.07
C ILE A 102 17.21 -0.81 -3.63
N TYR A 103 17.64 -1.05 -4.86
CA TYR A 103 18.50 -0.13 -5.57
C TYR A 103 18.20 -0.10 -7.07
N THR A 104 18.28 1.09 -7.66
CA THR A 104 18.12 1.26 -9.11
C THR A 104 19.31 0.66 -9.87
N SER A 105 19.05 0.04 -11.02
CA SER A 105 20.09 -0.51 -11.89
C SER A 105 20.79 0.59 -12.72
N HIS A 106 21.94 0.29 -13.32
CA HIS A 106 22.62 1.20 -14.26
C HIS A 106 21.74 1.67 -15.42
N SER A 107 20.80 0.82 -15.86
CA SER A 107 19.90 1.03 -16.99
C SER A 107 18.62 1.78 -16.65
N HIS A 108 18.41 2.23 -15.41
CA HIS A 108 17.14 2.82 -14.99
C HIS A 108 16.82 4.14 -15.71
N THR A 109 15.54 4.40 -15.97
CA THR A 109 15.06 5.72 -16.37
C THR A 109 13.77 6.03 -15.61
N LEU A 110 13.37 7.31 -15.57
CA LEU A 110 12.06 7.69 -15.00
C LEU A 110 10.89 7.04 -15.75
N SER A 111 11.03 6.88 -17.07
CA SER A 111 9.99 6.28 -17.92
C SER A 111 9.96 4.76 -17.89
N ALA A 112 11.05 4.10 -17.46
CA ALA A 112 11.15 2.66 -17.30
C ALA A 112 12.03 2.38 -16.07
N PRO A 113 11.44 2.44 -14.86
CA PRO A 113 12.18 2.22 -13.64
C PRO A 113 12.67 0.77 -13.57
N ARG A 114 13.99 0.61 -13.45
CA ARG A 114 14.65 -0.71 -13.34
C ARG A 114 15.43 -0.77 -12.05
N PHE A 115 15.12 -1.74 -11.23
CA PHE A 115 15.66 -1.84 -9.89
C PHE A 115 15.74 -3.28 -9.45
N ARG A 116 16.51 -3.53 -8.40
CA ARG A 116 16.63 -4.85 -7.78
C ARG A 116 16.16 -4.79 -6.35
N ILE A 117 15.44 -5.84 -5.97
CA ILE A 117 14.98 -6.08 -4.61
C ILE A 117 15.92 -7.13 -4.01
N VAL A 118 16.50 -6.84 -2.84
CA VAL A 118 17.32 -7.80 -2.11
C VAL A 118 16.74 -8.00 -0.73
N ILE A 119 16.45 -9.25 -0.40
CA ILE A 119 15.76 -9.66 0.83
C ILE A 119 16.68 -10.63 1.59
N SER A 120 16.80 -10.48 2.90
CA SER A 120 17.54 -11.44 3.72
C SER A 120 16.70 -12.68 4.03
N ALA A 121 17.36 -13.83 4.18
CA ALA A 121 16.73 -15.05 4.68
C ALA A 121 17.06 -15.27 6.16
N SER A 122 16.10 -15.82 6.92
CA SER A 122 16.24 -16.15 8.35
C SER A 122 17.37 -17.14 8.64
N ARG A 123 17.64 -18.02 7.67
CA ARG A 123 18.74 -18.98 7.68
C ARG A 123 19.32 -19.17 6.27
N PRO A 124 20.56 -19.66 6.16
CA PRO A 124 21.05 -20.19 4.89
C PRO A 124 20.12 -21.30 4.36
N PHE A 125 19.90 -21.33 3.06
CA PHE A 125 19.10 -22.36 2.37
C PHE A 125 19.87 -22.96 1.20
N TYR A 126 19.57 -24.21 0.89
CA TYR A 126 20.26 -24.99 -0.15
C TYR A 126 19.71 -24.70 -1.55
N PRO A 127 20.49 -24.96 -2.62
CA PRO A 127 20.01 -24.81 -4.00
C PRO A 127 18.69 -25.54 -4.31
N THR A 128 18.45 -26.68 -3.66
CA THR A 128 17.22 -27.46 -3.82
C THR A 128 15.99 -26.79 -3.23
N GLU A 129 16.16 -25.84 -2.31
CA GLU A 129 15.08 -25.07 -1.68
C GLU A 129 14.80 -23.73 -2.40
N HIS A 130 15.78 -23.26 -3.19
CA HIS A 130 15.83 -21.90 -3.75
C HIS A 130 14.56 -21.51 -4.49
N ASN A 131 14.16 -22.30 -5.49
CA ASN A 131 13.03 -21.94 -6.35
C ASN A 131 11.71 -21.88 -5.57
N THR A 132 11.49 -22.79 -4.61
CA THR A 132 10.27 -22.80 -3.81
C THR A 132 10.19 -21.58 -2.89
N ILE A 133 11.29 -21.23 -2.21
CA ILE A 133 11.34 -20.05 -1.34
C ILE A 133 11.13 -18.78 -2.17
N CYS A 134 11.87 -18.61 -3.26
CA CYS A 134 11.76 -17.45 -4.13
C CYS A 134 10.34 -17.34 -4.75
N ALA A 135 9.74 -18.44 -5.18
CA ALA A 135 8.38 -18.44 -5.73
C ALA A 135 7.34 -18.01 -4.69
N ALA A 136 7.46 -18.46 -3.44
CA ALA A 136 6.52 -18.10 -2.38
C ALA A 136 6.61 -16.61 -2.00
N ILE A 137 7.82 -16.06 -1.92
CA ILE A 137 8.01 -14.61 -1.71
C ILE A 137 7.49 -13.81 -2.91
N LEU A 138 7.79 -14.26 -4.14
CA LEU A 138 7.30 -13.61 -5.36
C LEU A 138 5.77 -13.61 -5.43
N GLU A 139 5.11 -14.70 -5.03
CA GLU A 139 3.65 -14.80 -4.99
C GLU A 139 3.03 -13.77 -4.04
N GLN A 140 3.58 -13.63 -2.82
CA GLN A 140 3.08 -12.66 -1.84
C GLN A 140 3.32 -11.21 -2.29
N LEU A 141 4.51 -10.92 -2.82
CA LEU A 141 4.82 -9.60 -3.38
C LEU A 141 3.91 -9.26 -4.55
N ASP A 142 3.72 -10.21 -5.47
CA ASP A 142 2.92 -9.95 -6.65
C ASP A 142 1.41 -9.95 -6.39
N GLU A 143 0.95 -10.62 -5.33
CA GLU A 143 -0.42 -10.46 -4.84
C GLU A 143 -0.70 -9.00 -4.47
N PHE A 144 0.23 -8.35 -3.77
CA PHE A 144 0.15 -6.91 -3.48
C PHE A 144 0.21 -6.05 -4.74
N LEU A 145 1.13 -6.37 -5.67
CA LEU A 145 1.35 -5.61 -6.90
C LEU A 145 0.34 -5.91 -8.00
N GLY A 146 -0.60 -6.82 -7.75
CA GLY A 146 -1.70 -7.13 -8.66
C GLY A 146 -1.31 -8.03 -9.84
N GLY A 147 -0.25 -8.84 -9.70
CA GLY A 147 0.25 -9.73 -10.74
C GLY A 147 1.11 -9.02 -11.80
N ARG A 148 1.53 -7.78 -11.50
CA ARG A 148 2.35 -6.96 -12.41
C ARG A 148 3.83 -7.33 -12.31
N LEU A 149 4.31 -7.78 -11.15
CA LEU A 149 5.72 -8.06 -10.90
C LEU A 149 6.20 -9.23 -11.74
N LEU A 150 5.42 -10.30 -11.85
CA LEU A 150 5.75 -11.45 -12.68
C LEU A 150 5.91 -11.07 -14.17
N LYS A 151 5.30 -9.97 -14.64
CA LYS A 151 5.43 -9.50 -16.04
C LYS A 151 6.79 -8.85 -16.33
N VAL A 152 7.42 -8.30 -15.30
CA VAL A 152 8.58 -7.40 -15.46
C VAL A 152 9.83 -7.92 -14.77
N ILE A 153 9.70 -8.97 -13.97
CA ILE A 153 10.83 -9.61 -13.31
C ILE A 153 11.63 -10.46 -14.30
N ASP A 154 12.95 -10.31 -14.29
CA ASP A 154 13.85 -11.12 -15.08
C ASP A 154 13.89 -12.56 -14.53
N PRO A 155 13.76 -13.61 -15.36
CA PRO A 155 13.78 -15.01 -14.91
C PRO A 155 15.05 -15.45 -14.17
N CYS A 156 16.10 -14.63 -14.14
CA CYS A 156 17.35 -14.91 -13.45
C CYS A 156 17.20 -15.23 -11.95
N TRP A 157 16.09 -14.85 -11.30
CA TRP A 157 15.79 -15.25 -9.92
C TRP A 157 15.69 -16.77 -9.76
N LYS A 158 15.48 -17.53 -10.84
CA LYS A 158 15.45 -19.00 -10.86
C LYS A 158 16.85 -19.64 -10.85
N VAL A 159 17.90 -18.84 -11.03
CA VAL A 159 19.29 -19.30 -11.18
C VAL A 159 20.07 -18.92 -9.92
N PRO A 160 20.38 -19.87 -9.03
CA PRO A 160 21.06 -19.56 -7.76
C PRO A 160 22.44 -18.91 -7.92
N SER A 161 23.16 -19.22 -9.02
CA SER A 161 24.47 -18.61 -9.33
C SER A 161 24.39 -17.28 -10.08
N GLN A 162 23.19 -16.71 -10.23
CA GLN A 162 23.00 -15.44 -10.91
C GLN A 162 23.88 -14.36 -10.29
N CYS A 163 24.63 -13.65 -11.14
CA CYS A 163 25.37 -12.48 -10.71
C CYS A 163 24.56 -11.20 -10.95
N TYR A 164 24.65 -10.28 -10.01
CA TYR A 164 24.00 -8.98 -10.08
C TYR A 164 25.06 -7.90 -9.95
N TYR A 165 24.91 -6.83 -10.73
CA TYR A 165 25.73 -5.63 -10.54
C TYR A 165 25.40 -4.99 -9.19
N THR A 166 26.43 -4.54 -8.49
CA THR A 166 26.31 -3.66 -7.31
C THR A 166 25.68 -2.32 -7.70
N PHE A 167 25.46 -1.41 -6.73
CA PHE A 167 24.78 -0.15 -7.01
C PHE A 167 25.64 0.75 -7.92
N THR A 168 25.35 0.72 -9.21
CA THR A 168 26.06 1.48 -10.24
C THR A 168 25.10 2.30 -11.07
N VAL A 169 25.49 3.51 -11.47
CA VAL A 169 24.66 4.41 -12.27
C VAL A 169 25.42 5.02 -13.45
N HIS A 170 24.72 5.23 -14.57
CA HIS A 170 25.24 6.06 -15.65
C HIS A 170 25.25 7.53 -15.22
N PRO A 171 26.27 8.34 -15.59
CA PRO A 171 26.32 9.77 -15.25
C PRO A 171 25.00 10.52 -15.53
N ASP A 172 24.43 10.33 -16.73
CA ASP A 172 23.17 10.98 -17.15
C ASP A 172 21.92 10.60 -16.32
N ARG A 173 22.03 9.60 -15.44
CA ARG A 173 20.91 9.06 -14.65
C ARG A 173 21.12 9.25 -13.14
N GLN A 174 22.26 9.80 -12.73
CA GLN A 174 22.63 9.91 -11.32
C GLN A 174 21.58 10.63 -10.47
N ALA A 175 20.92 11.66 -11.02
CA ALA A 175 19.89 12.44 -10.33
C ALA A 175 18.65 11.63 -9.91
N HIS A 176 18.44 10.45 -10.50
CA HIS A 176 17.31 9.56 -10.23
C HIS A 176 17.75 8.21 -9.65
N ALA A 177 19.03 8.08 -9.29
CA ALA A 177 19.53 6.90 -8.62
C ALA A 177 18.96 6.83 -7.21
N ILE A 178 18.29 5.73 -6.90
CA ILE A 178 17.69 5.52 -5.58
C ILE A 178 18.26 4.22 -5.02
N SER A 179 18.68 4.28 -3.76
CA SER A 179 18.84 3.10 -2.93
C SER A 179 18.47 3.42 -1.49
N PHE A 180 17.83 2.46 -0.83
CA PHE A 180 17.46 2.57 0.58
C PHE A 180 17.37 1.18 1.19
N PHE A 181 17.45 1.16 2.52
CA PHE A 181 17.39 -0.04 3.35
C PHE A 181 16.25 0.07 4.34
N ASN A 182 15.59 -1.06 4.59
CA ASN A 182 14.57 -1.20 5.63
C ASN A 182 14.94 -2.36 6.58
N PRO A 183 15.05 -2.11 7.90
CA PRO A 183 15.51 -3.11 8.86
C PRO A 183 14.62 -4.34 9.03
N GLY A 184 13.30 -4.25 8.81
CA GLY A 184 12.32 -5.35 8.83
C GLY A 184 12.64 -6.62 9.64
N HIS A 185 12.22 -7.78 9.13
CA HIS A 185 12.57 -9.11 9.62
C HIS A 185 13.05 -10.00 8.46
N PRO A 186 14.09 -10.82 8.65
CA PRO A 186 14.50 -11.76 7.61
C PRO A 186 13.36 -12.67 7.17
N ALA A 187 13.28 -12.97 5.87
CA ALA A 187 12.28 -13.87 5.31
C ALA A 187 12.42 -15.27 5.93
N ASP A 188 11.35 -15.80 6.52
CA ASP A 188 11.37 -17.12 7.15
C ASP A 188 11.48 -18.23 6.10
N ALA A 189 12.72 -18.71 5.90
CA ALA A 189 13.02 -19.70 4.87
C ALA A 189 12.24 -21.02 5.06
N ASP A 190 11.91 -21.39 6.30
CA ASP A 190 11.16 -22.63 6.58
C ASP A 190 9.67 -22.45 6.25
N ASP A 191 9.07 -21.32 6.63
CA ASP A 191 7.68 -21.01 6.28
C ASP A 191 7.49 -20.90 4.76
N TYR A 192 8.36 -20.15 4.08
CA TYR A 192 8.29 -20.01 2.62
C TYR A 192 8.52 -21.32 1.87
N LYS A 193 9.37 -22.20 2.41
CA LYS A 193 9.55 -23.55 1.86
C LYS A 193 8.29 -24.41 2.04
N LEU A 194 7.65 -24.35 3.21
CA LEU A 194 6.42 -25.09 3.52
C LEU A 194 5.23 -24.65 2.67
N HIS A 195 5.22 -23.38 2.22
CA HIS A 195 4.21 -22.87 1.29
C HIS A 195 4.18 -23.61 -0.06
N GLN A 196 5.29 -24.28 -0.45
CA GLN A 196 5.39 -25.07 -1.68
C GLN A 196 4.92 -24.34 -2.96
N SER A 197 5.08 -23.01 -3.00
CA SER A 197 4.63 -22.22 -4.14
C SER A 197 5.35 -22.62 -5.43
N ARG A 198 4.59 -22.62 -6.53
CA ARG A 198 5.11 -22.76 -7.90
C ARG A 198 4.91 -21.50 -8.73
N TYR A 199 4.58 -20.38 -8.08
CA TYR A 199 4.30 -19.11 -8.74
C TYR A 199 5.48 -18.63 -9.57
N GLY A 200 5.23 -18.29 -10.83
CA GLY A 200 6.27 -17.89 -11.79
C GLY A 200 7.24 -19.00 -12.24
N ILE A 201 7.24 -20.18 -11.63
CA ILE A 201 8.01 -21.35 -12.10
C ILE A 201 7.29 -22.01 -13.27
N GLU A 202 6.03 -22.37 -13.07
CA GLU A 202 5.20 -23.11 -14.05
C GLU A 202 4.35 -22.19 -14.93
N GLN A 203 4.09 -20.97 -14.47
CA GLN A 203 3.32 -20.00 -15.23
C GLN A 203 4.22 -19.24 -16.21
N GLU A 204 4.13 -19.60 -17.49
CA GLU A 204 4.51 -18.66 -18.55
C GLU A 204 3.52 -17.49 -18.56
N TYR A 205 4.04 -16.27 -18.46
CA TYR A 205 3.25 -15.08 -18.70
C TYR A 205 2.74 -15.11 -20.16
N LYS A 206 1.43 -15.32 -20.33
CA LYS A 206 0.74 -15.04 -21.59
C LYS A 206 0.25 -13.60 -21.56
N PRO A 207 0.79 -12.69 -22.40
CA PRO A 207 0.25 -11.35 -22.53
C PRO A 207 -1.24 -11.43 -22.84
N GLY A 208 -2.04 -10.72 -22.05
CA GLY A 208 -3.44 -10.51 -22.40
C GLY A 208 -3.49 -9.76 -23.74
N ALA A 209 -4.51 -10.05 -24.55
CA ALA A 209 -4.69 -9.34 -25.82
C ALA A 209 -4.67 -7.81 -25.60
N PRO A 210 -4.13 -7.02 -26.55
CA PRO A 210 -4.12 -5.56 -26.47
C PRO A 210 -5.52 -5.04 -26.16
N ARG A 211 -5.62 -4.17 -25.15
CA ARG A 211 -6.91 -3.64 -24.69
C ARG A 211 -7.56 -2.84 -25.83
N LYS A 212 -8.71 -3.28 -26.34
CA LYS A 212 -9.58 -2.38 -27.13
C LYS A 212 -10.17 -1.35 -26.19
N ALA A 213 -9.86 -0.07 -26.41
CA ALA A 213 -10.51 1.02 -25.69
C ALA A 213 -12.01 1.01 -25.99
N THR A 214 -12.80 0.42 -25.10
CA THR A 214 -14.27 0.48 -25.20
C THR A 214 -14.72 1.82 -24.62
N GLY A 215 -15.38 2.61 -25.46
CA GLY A 215 -15.69 4.04 -25.27
C GLY A 215 -16.72 4.40 -24.18
N ALA A 216 -16.82 3.64 -23.10
CA ALA A 216 -17.56 4.04 -21.90
C ALA A 216 -16.78 3.55 -20.68
N THR A 217 -15.79 4.36 -20.26
CA THR A 217 -14.84 4.07 -19.17
C THR A 217 -14.34 2.62 -19.20
N GLY A 218 -13.38 2.33 -20.11
CA GLY A 218 -12.63 1.07 -20.08
C GLY A 218 -12.02 0.78 -18.70
N ALA A 219 -11.36 -0.37 -18.53
CA ALA A 219 -10.91 -0.85 -17.22
C ALA A 219 -10.07 0.17 -16.40
N ARG A 220 -9.35 1.09 -17.07
CA ARG A 220 -8.66 2.23 -16.46
C ARG A 220 -9.62 3.24 -15.80
N GLY A 221 -10.73 3.57 -16.44
CA GLY A 221 -11.77 4.45 -15.87
C GLY A 221 -12.42 3.88 -14.61
N ARG A 222 -12.68 2.57 -14.61
CA ARG A 222 -13.24 1.85 -13.45
C ARG A 222 -12.27 1.84 -12.28
N SER A 223 -10.99 1.62 -12.54
CA SER A 223 -9.96 1.72 -11.48
C SER A 223 -9.90 3.10 -10.83
N TYR A 224 -10.08 4.19 -11.60
CA TYR A 224 -10.12 5.55 -11.04
C TYR A 224 -11.36 5.81 -10.18
N GLU A 225 -12.51 5.28 -10.58
CA GLU A 225 -13.75 5.35 -9.77
C GLU A 225 -13.57 4.63 -8.43
N LEU A 226 -13.06 3.39 -8.47
CA LEU A 226 -12.74 2.62 -7.27
C LEU A 226 -11.71 3.34 -6.39
N ASN A 227 -10.69 3.95 -6.99
CA ASN A 227 -9.69 4.76 -6.26
C ASN A 227 -10.28 5.98 -5.56
N ARG A 228 -11.27 6.62 -6.19
CA ARG A 228 -11.98 7.75 -5.57
C ARG A 228 -12.78 7.29 -4.34
N ILE A 229 -13.36 6.10 -4.40
CA ILE A 229 -14.08 5.50 -3.26
C ILE A 229 -13.11 5.21 -2.12
N VAL A 230 -11.96 4.58 -2.39
CA VAL A 230 -10.91 4.36 -1.38
C VAL A 230 -10.49 5.68 -0.74
N GLY A 231 -10.18 6.70 -1.54
CA GLY A 231 -9.78 8.02 -1.05
C GLY A 231 -10.86 8.70 -0.20
N GLY A 232 -12.13 8.51 -0.54
CA GLY A 232 -13.27 9.03 0.24
C GLY A 232 -13.48 8.33 1.57
N MET A 233 -13.02 7.09 1.72
CA MET A 233 -13.21 6.27 2.93
C MET A 233 -11.95 6.10 3.77
N LEU A 234 -10.78 6.53 3.26
CA LEU A 234 -9.45 6.30 3.79
C LEU A 234 -9.32 6.55 5.29
N THR A 235 -9.90 7.65 5.77
CA THR A 235 -9.76 8.05 7.17
C THR A 235 -10.91 7.54 8.03
N SER A 236 -12.04 7.17 7.44
CA SER A 236 -13.31 6.98 8.15
C SER A 236 -13.79 5.54 8.22
N SER A 237 -13.05 4.61 7.64
CA SER A 237 -13.46 3.22 7.46
C SER A 237 -12.26 2.29 7.59
N THR A 238 -12.51 1.08 8.08
CA THR A 238 -11.50 0.01 8.12
C THR A 238 -11.24 -0.55 6.72
N GLU A 239 -10.09 -1.21 6.52
CA GLU A 239 -9.75 -1.86 5.25
C GLU A 239 -10.84 -2.85 4.79
N ALA A 240 -11.38 -3.65 5.72
CA ALA A 240 -12.43 -4.61 5.42
C ALA A 240 -13.76 -3.93 4.99
N GLU A 241 -14.14 -2.83 5.62
CA GLU A 241 -15.32 -2.04 5.24
C GLU A 241 -15.16 -1.43 3.84
N ILE A 242 -13.96 -0.94 3.51
CA ILE A 242 -13.65 -0.39 2.19
C ILE A 242 -13.70 -1.49 1.13
N ALA A 243 -13.06 -2.63 1.37
CA ALA A 243 -13.08 -3.76 0.45
C ALA A 243 -14.51 -4.25 0.19
N LYS A 244 -15.31 -4.41 1.25
CA LYS A 244 -16.73 -4.78 1.12
C LYS A 244 -17.49 -3.76 0.26
N ARG A 245 -17.29 -2.47 0.50
CA ARG A 245 -17.99 -1.41 -0.24
C ARG A 245 -17.59 -1.37 -1.71
N LEU A 246 -16.30 -1.54 -2.01
CA LEU A 246 -15.81 -1.62 -3.38
C LEU A 246 -16.39 -2.82 -4.11
N PHE A 247 -16.44 -3.98 -3.45
CA PHE A 247 -16.98 -5.20 -4.03
C PHE A 247 -18.48 -5.09 -4.31
N GLU A 248 -19.26 -4.50 -3.40
CA GLU A 248 -20.68 -4.20 -3.61
C GLU A 248 -20.89 -3.27 -4.83
N ILE A 249 -20.08 -2.23 -4.96
CA ILE A 249 -20.17 -1.28 -6.08
C ILE A 249 -19.82 -1.98 -7.39
N ASP A 250 -18.75 -2.77 -7.42
CA ASP A 250 -18.36 -3.53 -8.60
C ASP A 250 -19.45 -4.53 -9.02
N ASN A 251 -20.08 -5.20 -8.05
CA ASN A 251 -21.16 -6.16 -8.29
C ASN A 251 -22.50 -5.52 -8.70
N THR A 252 -22.70 -4.22 -8.46
CA THR A 252 -23.98 -3.55 -8.75
C THR A 252 -23.90 -2.64 -9.96
N LEU A 253 -22.86 -1.82 -10.07
CA LEU A 253 -22.69 -0.87 -11.16
C LEU A 253 -21.99 -1.44 -12.38
N HIS A 254 -21.23 -2.53 -12.21
CA HIS A 254 -20.39 -3.09 -13.27
C HIS A 254 -20.71 -4.55 -13.61
N ALA A 255 -21.76 -5.12 -13.03
CA ALA A 255 -22.21 -6.46 -13.37
C ALA A 255 -22.67 -6.57 -14.85
N PRO A 256 -22.43 -7.71 -15.52
CA PRO A 256 -21.70 -8.89 -15.03
C PRO A 256 -20.17 -8.77 -15.16
N ASN A 257 -19.68 -7.73 -15.84
CA ASN A 257 -18.27 -7.55 -16.20
C ASN A 257 -17.51 -6.68 -15.18
N GLY A 258 -17.63 -7.03 -13.90
CA GLY A 258 -16.98 -6.32 -12.80
C GLY A 258 -15.46 -6.26 -12.97
N TYR A 259 -14.86 -5.15 -12.53
CA TYR A 259 -13.42 -4.92 -12.57
C TYR A 259 -12.63 -6.04 -11.88
N PHE A 260 -13.14 -6.59 -10.77
CA PHE A 260 -12.44 -7.66 -10.03
C PHE A 260 -12.61 -9.06 -10.66
N ARG A 261 -13.43 -9.18 -11.70
CA ARG A 261 -13.65 -10.43 -12.46
C ARG A 261 -12.99 -10.42 -13.84
N ASP A 262 -12.38 -9.31 -14.24
CA ASP A 262 -11.74 -9.21 -15.54
C ASP A 262 -10.45 -10.06 -15.58
N PRO A 263 -10.41 -11.17 -16.35
CA PRO A 263 -9.29 -12.11 -16.34
C PRO A 263 -8.01 -11.54 -16.98
N GLN A 264 -8.09 -10.36 -17.60
CA GLN A 264 -6.93 -9.64 -18.10
C GLN A 264 -6.02 -9.15 -16.97
N TYR A 265 -6.57 -8.90 -15.78
CA TYR A 265 -5.78 -8.62 -14.58
C TYR A 265 -5.32 -9.92 -13.93
N PRO A 266 -4.00 -10.16 -13.82
CA PRO A 266 -3.54 -11.44 -13.31
C PRO A 266 -4.00 -11.73 -11.87
N ARG A 267 -4.15 -10.70 -11.02
CA ARG A 267 -4.73 -10.86 -9.66
C ARG A 267 -6.18 -11.37 -9.63
N ASN A 268 -6.96 -11.13 -10.68
CA ASN A 268 -8.35 -11.58 -10.78
C ASN A 268 -8.45 -13.04 -11.22
N ARG A 269 -7.35 -13.62 -11.73
CA ARG A 269 -7.34 -15.01 -12.19
C ARG A 269 -7.50 -15.93 -10.99
N GLN A 270 -8.27 -17.00 -11.20
CA GLN A 270 -8.52 -18.03 -10.19
C GLN A 270 -7.24 -18.81 -9.91
N ARG A 271 -6.95 -19.04 -8.63
CA ARG A 271 -5.94 -20.01 -8.18
C ARG A 271 -6.49 -21.44 -8.30
N PRO A 272 -5.62 -22.47 -8.36
CA PRO A 272 -6.07 -23.87 -8.35
C PRO A 272 -6.99 -24.14 -7.13
N GLY A 273 -8.20 -24.64 -7.38
CA GLY A 273 -9.19 -24.92 -6.34
C GLY A 273 -10.02 -23.71 -5.86
N GLU A 274 -9.77 -22.51 -6.40
CA GLU A 274 -10.50 -21.28 -6.03
C GLU A 274 -11.74 -21.08 -6.91
N THR A 275 -12.86 -20.65 -6.31
CA THR A 275 -14.06 -20.28 -7.08
C THR A 275 -13.92 -18.91 -7.74
N PRO A 276 -14.67 -18.61 -8.83
CA PRO A 276 -14.64 -17.29 -9.46
C PRO A 276 -14.93 -16.13 -8.49
N GLU A 277 -15.86 -16.35 -7.56
CA GLU A 277 -16.26 -15.33 -6.59
C GLU A 277 -15.18 -15.11 -5.53
N ALA A 278 -14.53 -16.19 -5.07
CA ALA A 278 -13.41 -16.09 -4.14
C ALA A 278 -12.23 -15.35 -4.77
N ALA A 279 -11.91 -15.61 -6.04
CA ALA A 279 -10.86 -14.91 -6.78
C ALA A 279 -11.16 -13.40 -6.91
N ALA A 280 -12.43 -13.06 -7.20
CA ALA A 280 -12.85 -11.66 -7.30
C ALA A 280 -12.77 -10.94 -5.94
N TRP A 281 -13.20 -11.60 -4.86
CA TRP A 281 -13.10 -11.05 -3.51
C TRP A 281 -11.64 -10.85 -3.09
N ARG A 282 -10.77 -11.86 -3.28
CA ARG A 282 -9.33 -11.77 -3.01
C ARG A 282 -8.70 -10.59 -3.77
N SER A 283 -9.02 -10.44 -5.05
CA SER A 283 -8.54 -9.32 -5.85
C SER A 283 -9.01 -7.95 -5.31
N CYS A 284 -10.26 -7.86 -4.85
CA CYS A 284 -10.80 -6.65 -4.25
C CYS A 284 -10.08 -6.26 -2.95
N VAL A 285 -9.82 -7.24 -2.08
CA VAL A 285 -9.05 -7.03 -0.84
C VAL A 285 -7.64 -6.55 -1.17
N ALA A 286 -6.93 -7.24 -2.07
CA ALA A 286 -5.58 -6.84 -2.49
C ALA A 286 -5.54 -5.43 -3.10
N PHE A 287 -6.51 -5.09 -3.97
CA PHE A 287 -6.65 -3.74 -4.52
C PHE A 287 -6.84 -2.70 -3.42
N THR A 288 -7.72 -2.97 -2.46
CA THR A 288 -8.02 -2.06 -1.35
C THR A 288 -6.77 -1.77 -0.55
N LYS A 289 -6.05 -2.82 -0.15
CA LYS A 289 -4.83 -2.73 0.64
C LYS A 289 -3.75 -1.89 -0.06
N SER A 290 -3.48 -2.20 -1.32
CA SER A 290 -2.49 -1.49 -2.14
C SER A 290 -2.79 0.01 -2.25
N HIS A 291 -4.05 0.37 -2.51
CA HIS A 291 -4.42 1.79 -2.68
C HIS A 291 -4.48 2.56 -1.36
N LEU A 292 -4.87 1.91 -0.26
CA LEU A 292 -4.80 2.52 1.07
C LEU A 292 -3.36 2.90 1.43
N ASN A 293 -2.41 1.99 1.22
CA ASN A 293 -0.99 2.25 1.51
C ASN A 293 -0.45 3.39 0.64
N SER A 294 -0.76 3.40 -0.66
CA SER A 294 -0.40 4.50 -1.58
C SER A 294 -0.95 5.87 -1.10
N LEU A 295 -2.21 5.93 -0.68
CA LEU A 295 -2.84 7.16 -0.22
C LEU A 295 -2.31 7.63 1.14
N LYS A 296 -2.10 6.71 2.10
CA LYS A 296 -1.52 7.04 3.41
C LYS A 296 -0.15 7.72 3.25
N ARG A 297 0.67 7.30 2.29
CA ARG A 297 1.96 7.95 1.99
C ARG A 297 1.81 9.37 1.47
N LYS A 298 0.89 9.61 0.53
CA LYS A 298 0.63 10.96 -0.01
C LYS A 298 0.12 11.93 1.06
N ILE A 299 -0.53 11.39 2.10
CA ILE A 299 -1.15 12.16 3.19
C ILE A 299 -0.23 12.24 4.43
N ARG A 300 0.98 11.66 4.42
CA ARG A 300 2.02 11.84 5.46
C ARG A 300 2.60 13.28 5.51
N LYS A 301 1.76 14.31 5.36
CA LYS A 301 2.03 15.59 6.01
C LYS A 301 1.43 15.49 7.41
N PRO A 302 2.18 15.73 8.48
CA PRO A 302 1.58 15.86 9.80
C PRO A 302 0.56 17.00 9.71
N ALA A 303 -0.73 16.68 9.71
CA ALA A 303 -1.74 17.67 10.06
C ALA A 303 -1.35 18.15 11.45
N ASP A 304 -1.21 19.46 11.63
CA ASP A 304 -0.80 20.03 12.91
C ASP A 304 -1.83 19.64 13.98
N THR A 305 -1.53 18.56 14.71
CA THR A 305 -2.38 17.95 15.74
C THR A 305 -2.14 18.58 17.10
N ALA A 306 -1.35 19.65 17.16
CA ALA A 306 -1.17 20.40 18.39
C ALA A 306 -2.52 20.93 18.88
N ILE A 307 -2.88 20.58 20.12
CA ILE A 307 -4.04 21.13 20.79
C ILE A 307 -3.72 22.58 21.15
N VAL A 308 -4.49 23.51 20.62
CA VAL A 308 -4.35 24.94 20.84
C VAL A 308 -5.50 25.43 21.70
N PHE A 309 -5.20 25.85 22.93
CA PHE A 309 -6.20 26.47 23.80
C PHE A 309 -6.40 27.94 23.42
N LYS A 310 -7.42 28.22 22.62
CA LYS A 310 -7.84 29.58 22.24
C LYS A 310 -9.29 29.83 22.65
N LYS A 311 -9.60 31.07 23.05
CA LYS A 311 -10.99 31.54 23.17
C LYS A 311 -11.53 31.85 21.78
N SER A 312 -12.75 31.42 21.48
CA SER A 312 -13.41 31.70 20.19
C SER A 312 -13.50 33.20 19.92
N THR A 313 -13.07 33.64 18.75
CA THR A 313 -13.14 35.04 18.30
C THR A 313 -14.21 35.30 17.25
N SER A 314 -14.85 34.25 16.70
CA SER A 314 -15.85 34.39 15.64
C SER A 314 -16.86 33.24 15.67
N ARG A 315 -18.11 33.58 15.33
CA ARG A 315 -19.24 32.65 15.18
C ARG A 315 -19.53 32.29 13.72
N GLU A 316 -18.72 32.78 12.80
CA GLU A 316 -18.92 32.52 11.37
C GLU A 316 -18.57 31.07 11.01
N PRO A 317 -19.31 30.48 10.07
CA PRO A 317 -19.01 29.14 9.57
C PRO A 317 -17.60 29.06 8.98
N MET A 318 -16.88 28.01 9.36
CA MET A 318 -15.54 27.69 8.90
C MET A 318 -15.57 27.06 7.50
N PRO A 319 -14.48 27.19 6.70
CA PRO A 319 -14.33 26.43 5.46
C PRO A 319 -14.27 24.92 5.74
N THR A 320 -14.43 24.10 4.70
CA THR A 320 -14.25 22.65 4.83
C THR A 320 -12.77 22.33 5.06
N HIS A 321 -12.44 21.74 6.21
CA HIS A 321 -11.08 21.38 6.58
C HIS A 321 -11.07 20.24 7.61
N ASP A 322 -9.91 19.63 7.84
CA ASP A 322 -9.72 18.61 8.87
C ASP A 322 -9.14 19.26 10.13
N ALA A 323 -9.66 18.92 11.30
CA ALA A 323 -9.18 19.41 12.59
C ALA A 323 -9.43 18.40 13.71
N LEU A 324 -8.65 18.48 14.79
CA LEU A 324 -9.03 17.86 16.05
C LEU A 324 -10.24 18.60 16.61
N ILE A 325 -11.25 17.86 17.01
CA ILE A 325 -12.45 18.37 17.66
C ILE A 325 -12.71 17.59 18.95
N GLN A 326 -13.55 18.15 19.80
CA GLN A 326 -14.01 17.50 21.03
C GLN A 326 -15.49 17.75 21.20
N LEU A 327 -16.23 16.74 21.65
CA LEU A 327 -17.63 16.91 22.05
C LEU A 327 -17.66 17.70 23.36
N HIS A 328 -18.23 18.90 23.32
CA HIS A 328 -18.30 19.82 24.45
C HIS A 328 -19.60 19.66 25.24
N ALA A 329 -20.73 19.55 24.55
CA ALA A 329 -22.03 19.34 25.17
C ALA A 329 -22.94 18.50 24.26
N VAL A 330 -23.91 17.84 24.87
CA VAL A 330 -24.93 17.05 24.18
C VAL A 330 -26.28 17.45 24.76
N LYS A 331 -27.21 17.87 23.90
CA LYS A 331 -28.54 18.35 24.30
C LYS A 331 -29.62 17.52 23.62
N ASP A 332 -30.47 16.89 24.41
CA ASP A 332 -31.68 16.25 23.90
C ASP A 332 -32.64 17.33 23.39
N GLN A 333 -32.98 17.25 22.11
CA GLN A 333 -33.87 18.21 21.46
C GLN A 333 -34.78 17.45 20.49
N PRO A 334 -35.95 16.96 20.93
CA PRO A 334 -36.92 16.35 20.03
C PRO A 334 -37.23 17.26 18.85
N THR A 335 -37.47 16.68 17.67
CA THR A 335 -37.91 17.48 16.52
C THR A 335 -39.33 18.02 16.76
N THR A 336 -39.73 19.05 16.01
CA THR A 336 -41.08 19.60 16.10
C THR A 336 -42.19 18.59 15.80
N LYS A 337 -41.86 17.47 15.15
CA LYS A 337 -42.77 16.34 14.87
C LYS A 337 -42.67 15.19 15.89
N GLY A 338 -41.94 15.39 17.00
CA GLY A 338 -41.79 14.39 18.08
C GLY A 338 -40.78 13.29 17.81
N GLY A 339 -40.00 13.37 16.73
CA GLY A 339 -38.92 12.41 16.45
C GLY A 339 -37.73 12.62 17.39
N GLU A 340 -37.08 11.53 17.78
CA GLU A 340 -35.90 11.57 18.65
C GLU A 340 -34.76 12.34 17.98
N SER A 341 -34.13 13.30 18.67
CA SER A 341 -32.94 13.93 18.14
C SER A 341 -32.05 14.49 19.24
N VAL A 342 -30.74 14.52 18.96
CA VAL A 342 -29.70 14.99 19.87
C VAL A 342 -28.88 16.04 19.14
N LEU A 343 -28.66 17.19 19.77
CA LEU A 343 -27.78 18.24 19.28
C LEU A 343 -26.42 18.14 19.97
N LEU A 344 -25.40 17.81 19.19
CA LEU A 344 -24.01 17.81 19.60
C LEU A 344 -23.46 19.22 19.46
N GLU A 345 -22.82 19.73 20.50
CA GLU A 345 -21.97 20.91 20.47
C GLU A 345 -20.52 20.46 20.49
N LEU A 346 -19.76 20.86 19.47
CA LEU A 346 -18.38 20.46 19.24
C LEU A 346 -17.48 21.68 19.25
N ILE A 347 -16.29 21.53 19.85
CA ILE A 347 -15.25 22.55 19.86
C ILE A 347 -14.06 22.09 19.01
N VAL A 348 -13.52 23.00 18.19
CA VAL A 348 -12.30 22.77 17.42
C VAL A 348 -11.08 22.96 18.33
N LEU A 349 -10.17 22.00 18.36
CA LEU A 349 -9.00 21.97 19.23
C LEU A 349 -7.68 22.27 18.51
N SER A 350 -7.60 22.16 17.19
CA SER A 350 -6.35 22.38 16.44
C SER A 350 -6.53 23.31 15.23
N GLY A 351 -5.40 23.78 14.69
CA GLY A 351 -5.35 24.64 13.50
C GLY A 351 -5.80 26.08 13.74
N GLU A 352 -6.03 26.79 12.63
CA GLU A 352 -6.40 28.22 12.62
C GLU A 352 -7.72 28.49 13.35
N HIS A 353 -8.63 27.53 13.35
CA HIS A 353 -9.98 27.66 13.88
C HIS A 353 -10.16 27.13 15.32
N ALA A 354 -9.06 26.80 16.00
CA ALA A 354 -9.09 26.32 17.39
C ALA A 354 -9.87 27.29 18.32
N GLY A 355 -10.67 26.70 19.22
CA GLY A 355 -11.58 27.40 20.12
C GLY A 355 -12.98 27.66 19.55
N ARG A 356 -13.22 27.51 18.23
CA ARG A 356 -14.55 27.71 17.64
C ARG A 356 -15.49 26.56 17.96
N HIS A 357 -16.78 26.89 18.11
CA HIS A 357 -17.86 25.93 18.34
C HIS A 357 -18.66 25.72 17.04
N PHE A 358 -19.13 24.50 16.83
CA PHE A 358 -20.13 24.18 15.83
C PHE A 358 -21.07 23.10 16.33
N TRP A 359 -22.20 22.91 15.63
CA TRP A 359 -23.25 22.01 16.07
C TRP A 359 -23.55 20.95 15.03
N HIS A 360 -23.83 19.72 15.48
CA HIS A 360 -24.25 18.64 14.61
C HIS A 360 -25.43 17.91 15.22
N ARG A 361 -26.49 17.68 14.43
CA ARG A 361 -27.70 17.03 14.91
C ARG A 361 -27.75 15.57 14.47
N LEU A 362 -27.99 14.68 15.42
CA LEU A 362 -28.26 13.26 15.18
C LEU A 362 -29.76 13.01 15.33
N TYR A 363 -30.31 12.18 14.43
CA TYR A 363 -31.72 11.80 14.38
C TYR A 363 -31.90 10.32 14.71
N GLY A 364 -32.87 10.03 15.58
CA GLY A 364 -33.23 8.69 16.03
C GLY A 364 -34.63 8.30 15.52
N GLN A 365 -35.31 7.41 16.25
CA GLN A 365 -36.62 6.90 15.85
C GLN A 365 -37.64 8.03 15.64
N GLY A 366 -38.57 7.83 14.69
CA GLY A 366 -39.58 8.83 14.34
C GLY A 366 -39.11 9.92 13.36
N ASN A 367 -37.92 9.80 12.78
CA ASN A 367 -37.42 10.68 11.71
C ASN A 367 -37.33 9.96 10.36
N HIS A 368 -36.98 10.71 9.31
CA HIS A 368 -36.80 10.15 7.97
C HIS A 368 -35.68 9.09 7.95
N GLU A 369 -35.93 7.95 7.29
CA GLU A 369 -35.04 6.77 7.29
C GLU A 369 -33.59 7.11 6.88
N MET A 370 -33.42 7.91 5.83
CA MET A 370 -32.09 8.36 5.40
C MET A 370 -31.35 9.17 6.49
N ALA A 371 -32.06 10.00 7.25
CA ALA A 371 -31.46 10.80 8.33
C ALA A 371 -31.04 9.91 9.50
N ILE A 372 -31.83 8.88 9.82
CA ILE A 372 -31.50 7.86 10.83
C ILE A 372 -30.25 7.08 10.40
N LYS A 373 -30.17 6.69 9.13
CA LYS A 373 -29.01 5.96 8.57
C LYS A 373 -27.72 6.79 8.66
N ILE A 374 -27.77 8.06 8.26
CA ILE A 374 -26.63 8.97 8.36
C ILE A 374 -26.24 9.18 9.83
N SER A 375 -27.22 9.42 10.71
CA SER A 375 -26.97 9.66 12.14
C SER A 375 -26.39 8.44 12.85
N THR A 376 -26.86 7.24 12.50
CA THR A 376 -26.32 5.97 13.01
C THR A 376 -24.86 5.80 12.57
N SER A 377 -24.55 6.07 11.29
CA SER A 377 -23.18 6.01 10.79
C SER A 377 -22.24 6.96 11.54
N ILE A 378 -22.67 8.21 11.78
CA ILE A 378 -21.87 9.18 12.55
C ILE A 378 -21.73 8.74 14.02
N LYS A 379 -22.80 8.28 14.65
CA LYS A 379 -22.79 7.74 16.02
C LYS A 379 -21.80 6.58 16.16
N ASP A 380 -21.81 5.63 15.23
CA ASP A 380 -20.88 4.48 15.24
C ASP A 380 -19.43 4.92 14.99
N LYS A 381 -19.22 5.95 14.15
CA LYS A 381 -17.89 6.55 13.97
C LYS A 381 -17.38 7.27 15.22
N ILE A 382 -18.25 8.00 15.95
CA ILE A 382 -17.89 8.59 17.25
C ILE A 382 -17.50 7.48 18.24
N ALA A 383 -18.29 6.41 18.31
CA ALA A 383 -18.03 5.27 19.19
C ALA A 383 -16.64 4.68 18.94
N ARG A 384 -16.30 4.44 17.68
CA ARG A 384 -15.00 3.89 17.26
C ARG A 384 -13.85 4.86 17.49
N ALA A 385 -13.96 6.09 16.99
CA ALA A 385 -12.90 7.10 17.11
C ALA A 385 -12.56 7.43 18.57
N THR A 386 -13.56 7.38 19.47
CA THR A 386 -13.38 7.65 20.91
C THR A 386 -13.15 6.39 21.77
N LYS A 387 -13.20 5.20 21.16
CA LYS A 387 -13.20 3.90 21.86
C LYS A 387 -14.22 3.87 23.01
N THR A 388 -15.46 4.26 22.71
CA THR A 388 -16.56 4.35 23.68
C THR A 388 -17.76 3.55 23.18
N GLU A 389 -18.39 2.77 24.05
CA GLU A 389 -19.63 2.09 23.71
C GLU A 389 -20.80 3.10 23.67
N ILE A 390 -21.42 3.25 22.51
CA ILE A 390 -22.57 4.14 22.26
C ILE A 390 -23.67 3.33 21.57
N LYS A 391 -24.72 2.95 22.32
CA LYS A 391 -25.80 2.10 21.77
C LYS A 391 -26.81 2.98 21.03
N THR A 392 -27.29 4.04 21.68
CA THR A 392 -28.26 4.99 21.13
C THR A 392 -27.63 6.34 20.83
N ILE A 393 -28.35 7.24 20.15
CA ILE A 393 -27.84 8.60 19.89
C ILE A 393 -27.69 9.42 21.18
N GLN A 394 -28.46 9.11 22.23
CA GLN A 394 -28.39 9.75 23.55
C GLN A 394 -27.14 9.34 24.34
N ASP A 395 -26.62 8.12 24.11
CA ASP A 395 -25.36 7.65 24.71
C ASP A 395 -24.13 8.42 24.21
N THR A 396 -24.25 9.32 23.23
CA THR A 396 -23.14 10.15 22.74
C THR A 396 -22.55 11.07 23.80
N THR A 397 -23.29 11.34 24.88
CA THR A 397 -22.78 11.97 26.12
C THR A 397 -21.54 11.29 26.69
N ARG A 398 -21.39 9.97 26.51
CA ARG A 398 -20.23 9.20 26.99
C ARG A 398 -18.92 9.55 26.27
N ALA A 399 -19.02 10.16 25.09
CA ALA A 399 -17.88 10.61 24.29
C ALA A 399 -17.46 12.06 24.60
N LEU A 400 -18.11 12.73 25.56
CA LEU A 400 -17.74 14.07 26.00
C LEU A 400 -16.27 14.12 26.43
N GLY A 401 -15.61 15.22 26.06
CA GLY A 401 -14.23 15.46 26.45
C GLY A 401 -13.18 14.65 25.67
N LYS A 402 -13.56 13.69 24.82
CA LYS A 402 -12.60 12.90 24.05
C LYS A 402 -12.25 13.59 22.73
N PRO A 403 -10.96 13.88 22.45
CA PRO A 403 -10.54 14.48 21.19
C PRO A 403 -10.61 13.45 20.06
N VAL A 404 -11.12 13.87 18.91
CA VAL A 404 -11.18 13.07 17.68
C VAL A 404 -10.82 13.92 16.48
N MET A 405 -10.13 13.34 15.51
CA MET A 405 -9.87 14.01 14.23
C MET A 405 -11.12 13.92 13.36
N ALA A 406 -11.55 15.05 12.81
CA ALA A 406 -12.77 15.13 12.02
C ALA A 406 -12.61 16.06 10.82
N ARG A 407 -13.32 15.73 9.74
CA ARG A 407 -13.57 16.66 8.65
C ARG A 407 -14.75 17.54 9.00
N ILE A 408 -14.50 18.82 9.21
CA ILE A 408 -15.54 19.84 9.40
C ILE A 408 -16.04 20.22 8.01
N LYS A 409 -17.34 20.07 7.75
CA LYS A 409 -17.95 20.39 6.46
C LYS A 409 -18.64 21.75 6.54
N HIS A 410 -18.34 22.63 5.59
CA HIS A 410 -19.11 23.84 5.37
C HIS A 410 -20.41 23.51 4.61
N LYS A 411 -21.56 23.87 5.17
CA LYS A 411 -22.83 23.88 4.46
C LYS A 411 -23.22 25.32 4.13
N PRO A 412 -23.30 25.69 2.84
CA PRO A 412 -23.77 27.02 2.47
C PRO A 412 -25.23 27.19 2.90
N GLY A 413 -25.59 28.40 3.31
CA GLY A 413 -26.96 28.74 3.66
C GLY A 413 -27.85 28.69 2.43
N THR A 414 -29.00 28.02 2.53
CA THR A 414 -29.98 27.91 1.45
C THR A 414 -31.39 28.08 2.01
N GLY A 415 -32.31 28.67 1.23
CA GLY A 415 -33.73 28.78 1.60
C GLY A 415 -34.01 29.57 2.89
N GLY A 416 -33.22 30.60 3.20
CA GLY A 416 -33.39 31.42 4.40
C GLY A 416 -32.70 30.88 5.66
N PHE A 417 -32.06 29.71 5.60
CA PHE A 417 -31.23 29.20 6.69
C PHE A 417 -29.79 29.72 6.58
N PRO A 418 -29.15 30.11 7.70
CA PRO A 418 -27.76 30.57 7.68
C PRO A 418 -26.82 29.42 7.29
N ALA A 419 -25.64 29.78 6.77
CA ALA A 419 -24.58 28.80 6.58
C ALA A 419 -24.17 28.21 7.95
N GLN A 420 -23.77 26.93 7.96
CA GLN A 420 -23.41 26.23 9.19
C GLN A 420 -22.29 25.21 8.94
N ASN A 421 -21.62 24.82 10.02
CA ASN A 421 -20.71 23.68 10.00
C ASN A 421 -21.38 22.46 10.60
N GLU A 422 -21.03 21.30 10.05
CA GLU A 422 -21.43 20.00 10.57
C GLU A 422 -20.24 19.04 10.47
N ILE A 423 -20.31 17.92 11.18
CA ILE A 423 -19.40 16.80 10.96
C ILE A 423 -19.63 16.29 9.54
N GLY A 424 -18.60 16.44 8.70
CA GLY A 424 -18.54 15.81 7.38
C GLY A 424 -18.13 14.35 7.51
N ASP A 425 -17.07 14.10 8.28
CA ASP A 425 -16.60 12.76 8.60
C ASP A 425 -15.75 12.73 9.89
N LEU A 426 -15.51 11.53 10.43
CA LEU A 426 -14.68 11.26 11.60
C LEU A 426 -13.59 10.26 11.24
N HIS A 427 -12.35 10.56 11.64
CA HIS A 427 -11.22 9.70 11.37
C HIS A 427 -11.16 8.60 12.44
N LEU A 428 -10.98 7.34 12.03
CA LEU A 428 -10.99 6.17 12.92
C LEU A 428 -9.63 5.88 13.58
N ASN A 429 -8.58 6.61 13.18
CA ASN A 429 -7.16 6.42 13.49
C ASN A 429 -6.58 5.09 13.00
#